data_AF-A0A523IQL3-F1
#
_entry.id   AF-A0A523IQL3-F1
#
_cell.length_a   1.000
_cell.length_b   1.000
_cell.length_c   1.000
_cell.angle_alpha   90.00
_cell.angle_beta   90.00
_cell.angle_gamma   90.00
#
_symmetry.space_group_name_H-M   'P 1'
#
loop_
_entity.id
_entity.type
_entity.pdbx_description
1 polymer ?
#
loop_
_entity_poly.entity_id
_entity_poly.type
_entity_poly.pdbx_seq_one_letter_code
_entity_poly.pdbx_strand_id
1 'polypeptide(L)'
;MKLRKLVIWVVLQIIIVAFISCESGKKQDESAETTNQRAELSAEQRLQTIKSHLKRVKADLSMEGDYDCCIQPGCDWCLLHEDECECHDNLTAGKEVCPGCGLGWHDGKGVVKGVEASQVKWNITHEHGEAAEHGESEDGGEDHKEDGHKH
;
A
#
# COMPACT_ATOMS: atom_id res chain seq x y z
N MET A 1 24.96 -38.27 -42.55
CA MET A 1 24.10 -37.24 -41.89
C MET A 1 23.66 -37.55 -40.45
N LYS A 2 23.81 -38.79 -39.94
CA LYS A 2 23.37 -39.16 -38.57
C LYS A 2 24.30 -38.64 -37.45
N LEU A 3 25.61 -38.54 -37.71
CA LEU A 3 26.61 -38.13 -36.70
C LEU A 3 26.49 -36.65 -36.29
N ARG A 4 26.14 -35.77 -37.24
CA ARG A 4 25.96 -34.33 -36.96
C ARG A 4 24.74 -34.03 -36.08
N LYS A 5 23.67 -34.83 -36.19
CA LYS A 5 22.47 -34.69 -35.37
C LYS A 5 22.70 -35.16 -33.92
N LEU A 6 23.53 -36.19 -33.73
CA LEU A 6 23.89 -36.69 -32.41
C LEU A 6 24.72 -35.66 -31.62
N VAL A 7 25.69 -35.01 -32.27
CA VAL A 7 26.55 -33.99 -31.63
C VAL A 7 25.74 -32.76 -31.20
N ILE A 8 24.83 -32.28 -32.06
CA ILE A 8 23.97 -31.13 -31.73
C ILE A 8 23.04 -31.45 -30.54
N TRP A 9 22.49 -32.68 -30.51
CA TRP A 9 21.59 -33.09 -29.42
C TRP A 9 22.29 -33.23 -28.08
N VAL A 10 23.54 -33.71 -28.06
CA VAL A 10 24.37 -33.80 -26.84
C VAL A 10 24.80 -32.42 -26.35
N VAL A 11 25.21 -31.51 -27.25
CA VAL A 11 25.58 -30.14 -26.87
C VAL A 11 24.39 -29.37 -26.31
N LEU A 12 23.18 -29.56 -26.86
CA LEU A 12 21.96 -28.92 -26.36
C LEU A 12 21.63 -29.38 -24.93
N GLN A 13 21.76 -30.68 -24.63
CA GLN A 13 21.53 -31.22 -23.28
C GLN A 13 22.54 -30.68 -22.25
N ILE A 14 23.82 -30.51 -22.63
CA ILE A 14 24.84 -29.94 -21.75
C ILE A 14 24.55 -28.46 -21.43
N ILE A 15 24.09 -27.69 -22.43
CA ILE A 15 23.74 -26.26 -22.23
C ILE A 15 22.53 -26.12 -21.30
N ILE A 16 21.50 -26.97 -21.45
CA ILE A 16 20.31 -26.95 -20.59
C ILE A 16 20.67 -27.23 -19.12
N VAL A 17 21.54 -28.24 -18.86
CA VAL A 17 22.00 -28.55 -17.51
C VAL A 17 22.83 -27.41 -16.90
N ALA A 18 23.66 -26.73 -17.70
CA ALA A 18 24.44 -25.58 -17.22
C ALA A 18 23.58 -24.37 -16.84
N PHE A 19 22.45 -24.14 -17.53
CA PHE A 19 21.54 -23.05 -17.18
C PHE A 19 20.79 -23.29 -15.86
N ILE A 20 20.42 -24.53 -15.54
CA ILE A 20 19.68 -24.87 -14.31
C ILE A 20 20.55 -24.67 -13.04
N SER A 21 21.89 -24.74 -13.15
CA SER A 21 22.78 -24.59 -11.98
C SER A 21 23.09 -23.14 -11.58
N CYS A 22 22.66 -22.12 -12.33
CA CYS A 22 22.98 -20.72 -12.02
C CYS A 22 21.88 -19.93 -11.27
N GLU A 23 20.66 -20.46 -11.12
CA GLU A 23 19.54 -19.71 -10.51
C GLU A 23 19.34 -19.95 -9.00
N SER A 24 20.08 -20.86 -8.37
CA SER A 24 19.87 -21.20 -6.94
C SER A 24 20.71 -20.38 -5.95
N GLY A 25 21.37 -19.31 -6.38
CA GLY A 25 22.45 -18.65 -5.62
C GLY A 25 22.19 -17.25 -5.04
N LYS A 26 20.94 -16.79 -4.93
CA LYS A 26 20.61 -15.51 -4.25
C LYS A 26 19.46 -15.67 -3.27
N LYS A 27 19.68 -16.45 -2.21
CA LYS A 27 18.84 -16.42 -1.01
C LYS A 27 19.54 -15.63 0.08
N GLN A 28 18.93 -14.47 0.39
CA GLN A 28 18.79 -13.85 1.71
C GLN A 28 20.07 -13.53 2.51
N ASP A 29 20.49 -12.27 2.41
CA ASP A 29 21.20 -11.54 3.47
C ASP A 29 20.49 -10.19 3.79
N GLU A 30 19.16 -10.13 3.62
CA GLU A 30 18.34 -8.92 3.84
C GLU A 30 17.46 -9.07 5.08
N SER A 31 18.02 -9.50 6.22
CA SER A 31 17.26 -9.60 7.48
C SER A 31 18.00 -9.04 8.70
N ALA A 32 19.29 -8.75 8.62
CA ALA A 32 20.05 -8.23 9.75
C ALA A 32 20.28 -6.70 9.71
N GLU A 33 20.20 -6.08 8.52
CA GLU A 33 20.47 -4.63 8.36
C GLU A 33 19.26 -3.74 8.73
N THR A 34 18.04 -4.28 8.61
CA THR A 34 16.81 -3.52 8.86
C THR A 34 16.60 -3.17 10.34
N THR A 35 17.17 -3.95 11.28
CA THR A 35 17.00 -3.71 12.72
C THR A 35 17.90 -2.59 13.23
N ASN A 36 19.06 -2.36 12.62
CA ASN A 36 19.99 -1.31 13.04
C ASN A 36 19.63 0.05 12.41
N GLN A 37 19.15 0.07 11.16
CA GLN A 37 18.71 1.32 10.50
C GLN A 37 17.45 1.95 11.11
N ARG A 38 16.59 1.18 11.80
CA ARG A 38 15.41 1.73 12.48
C ARG A 38 15.75 2.55 13.73
N ALA A 39 16.95 2.37 14.27
CA ALA A 39 17.46 3.10 15.44
C ALA A 39 18.08 4.47 15.06
N GLU A 40 18.30 4.76 13.78
CA GLU A 40 19.08 5.93 13.34
C GLU A 40 18.23 7.13 12.86
N LEU A 41 16.99 6.90 12.40
CA LEU A 41 16.11 7.96 11.88
C LEU A 41 15.09 8.44 12.93
N SER A 42 14.86 9.75 12.97
CA SER A 42 13.75 10.34 13.74
C SER A 42 12.39 9.81 13.25
N ALA A 43 11.37 9.87 14.10
CA ALA A 43 10.01 9.46 13.73
C ALA A 43 9.51 10.21 12.48
N GLU A 44 9.82 11.50 12.37
CA GLU A 44 9.49 12.35 11.23
C GLU A 44 10.22 11.92 9.96
N GLN A 45 11.52 11.63 10.06
CA GLN A 45 12.31 11.16 8.91
C GLN A 45 11.79 9.81 8.40
N ARG A 46 11.41 8.91 9.31
CA ARG A 46 10.78 7.63 8.96
C ARG A 46 9.45 7.84 8.26
N LEU A 47 8.60 8.74 8.75
CA LEU A 47 7.31 9.07 8.13
C LEU A 47 7.49 9.66 6.72
N GLN A 48 8.46 10.56 6.53
CA GLN A 48 8.76 11.11 5.20
C GLN A 48 9.25 10.04 4.23
N THR A 49 10.09 9.12 4.72
CA THR A 49 10.57 7.97 3.93
C THR A 49 9.38 7.12 3.47
N ILE A 50 8.47 6.76 4.38
CA ILE A 50 7.26 5.98 4.06
C ILE A 50 6.38 6.71 3.04
N LYS A 51 6.12 8.00 3.22
CA LYS A 51 5.33 8.80 2.28
C LYS A 51 5.95 8.85 0.89
N SER A 52 7.27 9.00 0.80
CA SER A 52 7.98 9.02 -0.47
C SER A 52 7.91 7.66 -1.19
N HIS A 53 8.02 6.56 -0.42
CA HIS A 53 7.89 5.21 -0.94
C HIS A 53 6.48 4.94 -1.46
N LEU A 54 5.44 5.28 -0.69
CA LEU A 54 4.04 5.13 -1.13
C LEU A 54 3.76 5.94 -2.39
N LYS A 55 4.28 7.18 -2.47
CA LYS A 55 4.14 8.01 -3.68
C LYS A 55 4.76 7.34 -4.91
N ARG A 56 5.94 6.72 -4.76
CA ARG A 56 6.61 6.01 -5.86
C ARG A 56 5.82 4.79 -6.29
N VAL A 57 5.43 3.92 -5.35
CA VAL A 57 4.64 2.72 -5.64
C VAL A 57 3.33 3.06 -6.34
N LYS A 58 2.62 4.11 -5.90
CA LYS A 58 1.41 4.58 -6.60
C LYS A 58 1.68 5.02 -8.04
N ALA A 59 2.81 5.68 -8.28
CA ALA A 59 3.18 6.11 -9.64
C ALA A 59 3.48 4.89 -10.53
N ASP A 60 4.22 3.91 -10.01
CA ASP A 60 4.56 2.68 -10.72
C ASP A 60 3.29 1.89 -11.08
N LEU A 61 2.40 1.63 -10.11
CA LEU A 61 1.13 0.93 -10.36
C LEU A 61 0.20 1.70 -11.29
N SER A 62 0.20 3.04 -11.22
CA SER A 62 -0.58 3.87 -12.15
C SER A 62 -0.07 3.77 -13.59
N MET A 63 1.24 3.60 -13.78
CA MET A 63 1.81 3.34 -15.11
C MET A 63 1.47 1.94 -15.64
N GLU A 64 1.32 0.96 -14.75
CA GLU A 64 0.92 -0.42 -15.07
C GLU A 64 -0.59 -0.53 -15.35
N GLY A 65 -1.38 0.43 -14.87
CA GLY A 65 -2.85 0.46 -15.01
C GLY A 65 -3.60 -0.15 -13.83
N ASP A 66 -2.88 -0.69 -12.85
CA ASP A 66 -3.44 -1.34 -11.66
C ASP A 66 -3.87 -0.33 -10.57
N TYR A 67 -3.52 0.94 -10.76
CA TYR A 67 -3.85 2.01 -9.82
C TYR A 67 -4.28 3.31 -10.52
N ASP A 68 -5.59 3.45 -10.75
CA ASP A 68 -6.20 4.69 -11.27
C ASP A 68 -7.09 5.34 -10.21
N CYS A 69 -6.51 6.22 -9.38
CA CYS A 69 -7.25 6.85 -8.29
C CYS A 69 -8.13 8.00 -8.80
N CYS A 70 -9.44 7.93 -8.52
CA CYS A 70 -10.42 8.92 -8.97
C CYS A 70 -10.36 10.30 -8.25
N ILE A 71 -9.40 10.51 -7.35
CA ILE A 71 -9.15 11.76 -6.61
C ILE A 71 -7.67 12.19 -6.66
N GLN A 72 -7.37 13.47 -6.47
CA GLN A 72 -6.01 14.01 -6.36
C GLN A 72 -5.80 14.91 -5.12
N PRO A 73 -4.75 14.69 -4.31
CA PRO A 73 -3.80 13.57 -4.37
C PRO A 73 -4.49 12.21 -4.14
N GLY A 74 -4.03 11.16 -4.83
CA GLY A 74 -4.59 9.81 -4.68
C GLY A 74 -4.46 9.30 -3.25
N CYS A 75 -5.51 8.66 -2.73
CA CYS A 75 -5.54 8.13 -1.36
C CYS A 75 -4.53 6.98 -1.15
N ASP A 76 -4.32 6.53 0.09
CA ASP A 76 -3.46 5.37 0.36
C ASP A 76 -4.27 4.10 0.69
N TRP A 77 -5.61 4.21 0.80
CA TRP A 77 -6.44 3.15 1.36
C TRP A 77 -6.45 1.89 0.49
N CYS A 78 -6.82 2.00 -0.79
CA CYS A 78 -6.87 0.85 -1.70
C CYS A 78 -5.49 0.20 -1.86
N LEU A 79 -4.43 1.00 -1.97
CA LEU A 79 -3.07 0.48 -2.07
C LEU A 79 -2.67 -0.38 -0.86
N LEU A 80 -3.16 -0.04 0.34
CA LEU A 80 -2.79 -0.71 1.57
C LEU A 80 -3.71 -1.87 1.94
N HIS A 81 -4.91 -1.97 1.35
CA HIS A 81 -5.95 -2.91 1.81
C HIS A 81 -6.55 -3.79 0.71
N GLU A 82 -6.59 -3.31 -0.54
CA GLU A 82 -7.32 -3.97 -1.63
C GLU A 82 -6.41 -4.48 -2.75
N ASP A 83 -5.09 -4.31 -2.62
CA ASP A 83 -4.04 -4.58 -3.64
C ASP A 83 -4.20 -3.81 -4.97
N GLU A 84 -5.41 -3.44 -5.37
CA GLU A 84 -5.79 -2.71 -6.58
C GLU A 84 -6.75 -1.54 -6.27
N CYS A 85 -6.94 -0.62 -7.22
CA CYS A 85 -7.88 0.51 -7.08
C CYS A 85 -8.93 0.53 -8.18
N GLU A 86 -10.10 -0.07 -7.92
CA GLU A 86 -11.22 -0.10 -8.87
C GLU A 86 -12.12 1.15 -8.83
N CYS A 87 -11.83 2.14 -7.97
CA CYS A 87 -12.76 3.24 -7.72
C CYS A 87 -13.01 4.11 -8.96
N HIS A 88 -12.04 4.27 -9.85
CA HIS A 88 -12.24 5.00 -11.10
C HIS A 88 -13.24 4.29 -12.02
N ASP A 89 -13.07 2.99 -12.25
CA ASP A 89 -13.97 2.20 -13.08
C ASP A 89 -15.37 2.08 -12.46
N ASN A 90 -15.43 1.89 -11.14
CA ASN A 90 -16.71 1.91 -10.42
C ASN A 90 -17.42 3.25 -10.58
N LEU A 91 -16.69 4.37 -10.49
CA LEU A 91 -17.27 5.69 -10.65
C LEU A 91 -17.79 5.94 -12.07
N THR A 92 -17.03 5.56 -13.11
CA THR A 92 -17.47 5.69 -14.51
C THR A 92 -18.67 4.79 -14.81
N ALA A 93 -18.79 3.66 -14.13
CA ALA A 93 -19.96 2.77 -14.19
C ALA A 93 -21.14 3.22 -13.30
N GLY A 94 -21.02 4.32 -12.56
CA GLY A 94 -22.06 4.82 -11.64
C GLY A 94 -22.28 3.92 -10.40
N LYS A 95 -21.27 3.13 -10.05
CA LYS A 95 -21.21 2.28 -8.85
C LYS A 95 -20.60 3.06 -7.66
N GLU A 96 -20.63 2.40 -6.51
CA GLU A 96 -20.04 2.89 -5.27
C GLU A 96 -18.50 2.94 -5.32
N VAL A 97 -17.93 3.94 -4.68
CA VAL A 97 -16.48 4.04 -4.43
C VAL A 97 -16.16 3.83 -2.95
N CYS A 98 -14.90 3.50 -2.64
CA CYS A 98 -14.46 3.31 -1.26
C CYS A 98 -14.61 4.61 -0.42
N PRO A 99 -14.65 4.51 0.93
CA PRO A 99 -14.84 5.68 1.79
C PRO A 99 -13.79 6.79 1.59
N GLY A 100 -12.53 6.42 1.33
CA GLY A 100 -11.46 7.38 1.07
C GLY A 100 -11.67 8.19 -0.21
N CYS A 101 -12.14 7.54 -1.28
CA CYS A 101 -12.49 8.22 -2.53
C CYS A 101 -13.75 9.08 -2.36
N GLY A 102 -14.77 8.56 -1.68
CA GLY A 102 -15.98 9.30 -1.36
C GLY A 102 -15.71 10.60 -0.60
N LEU A 103 -14.89 10.53 0.45
CA LEU A 103 -14.47 11.71 1.20
C LEU A 103 -13.65 12.68 0.34
N GLY A 104 -12.75 12.17 -0.52
CA GLY A 104 -12.00 13.01 -1.44
C GLY A 104 -12.89 13.78 -2.41
N TRP A 105 -13.91 13.13 -2.97
CA TRP A 105 -14.90 13.79 -3.82
C TRP A 105 -15.73 14.82 -3.08
N HIS A 106 -16.16 14.51 -1.85
CA HIS A 106 -16.84 15.46 -0.97
C HIS A 106 -15.97 16.72 -0.72
N ASP A 107 -14.65 16.54 -0.62
CA ASP A 107 -13.68 17.63 -0.46
C ASP A 107 -13.32 18.38 -1.76
N GLY A 108 -13.94 18.03 -2.89
CA GLY A 108 -13.64 18.65 -4.19
C GLY A 108 -12.32 18.20 -4.81
N LYS A 109 -11.80 17.03 -4.42
CA LYS A 109 -10.56 16.45 -4.95
C LYS A 109 -10.77 15.51 -6.14
N GLY A 110 -12.01 15.34 -6.59
CA GLY A 110 -12.34 14.47 -7.72
C GLY A 110 -11.71 14.92 -9.03
N VAL A 111 -11.25 13.96 -9.84
CA VAL A 111 -10.59 14.25 -11.13
C VAL A 111 -11.27 13.62 -12.35
N VAL A 112 -12.31 12.82 -12.14
CA VAL A 112 -13.01 12.14 -13.24
C VAL A 112 -13.93 13.10 -13.97
N LYS A 113 -13.67 13.30 -15.26
CA LYS A 113 -14.41 14.26 -16.09
C LYS A 113 -15.87 13.88 -16.24
N GLY A 114 -16.76 14.85 -16.00
CA GLY A 114 -18.21 14.68 -16.18
C GLY A 114 -18.91 13.98 -15.01
N VAL A 115 -18.19 13.75 -13.91
CA VAL A 115 -18.76 13.29 -12.64
C VAL A 115 -18.77 14.46 -11.67
N GLU A 116 -19.95 14.77 -11.14
CA GLU A 116 -20.12 15.75 -10.07
C GLU A 116 -20.04 15.07 -8.70
N ALA A 117 -19.54 15.79 -7.69
CA ALA A 117 -19.40 15.25 -6.32
C ALA A 117 -20.73 14.70 -5.75
N SER A 118 -21.86 15.30 -6.13
CA SER A 118 -23.20 14.85 -5.72
C SER A 118 -23.66 13.53 -6.35
N GLN A 119 -22.98 13.05 -7.39
CA GLN A 119 -23.29 11.78 -8.07
C GLN A 119 -22.49 10.60 -7.49
N VAL A 120 -21.47 10.88 -6.69
CA VAL A 120 -20.57 9.88 -6.12
C VAL A 120 -21.31 9.13 -5.02
N LYS A 121 -21.45 7.81 -5.20
CA LYS A 121 -22.04 6.92 -4.20
C LYS A 121 -20.92 6.40 -3.31
N TRP A 122 -21.04 6.60 -2.00
CA TRP A 122 -20.09 6.12 -1.02
C TRP A 122 -20.79 6.00 0.34
N ASN A 123 -20.28 5.12 1.19
CA ASN A 123 -20.82 4.92 2.53
C ASN A 123 -19.70 4.98 3.58
N ILE A 124 -19.92 5.77 4.63
CA ILE A 124 -19.01 5.88 5.79
C ILE A 124 -19.24 4.75 6.80
N THR A 125 -20.38 4.04 6.75
CA THR A 125 -20.72 3.04 7.76
C THR A 125 -19.77 1.84 7.69
N HIS A 126 -18.61 2.01 8.28
CA HIS A 126 -17.91 0.94 8.96
C HIS A 126 -18.74 0.68 10.21
N GLU A 127 -19.61 -0.34 10.17
CA GLU A 127 -20.00 -1.02 11.40
C GLU A 127 -18.69 -1.57 11.98
N HIS A 128 -18.06 -0.80 12.87
CA HIS A 128 -17.15 -1.38 13.83
C HIS A 128 -18.02 -2.29 14.66
N GLY A 129 -18.03 -3.59 14.32
CA GLY A 129 -18.69 -4.59 15.13
C GLY A 129 -18.24 -4.38 16.57
N GLU A 130 -19.16 -3.88 17.39
CA GLU A 130 -19.01 -3.77 18.83
C GLU A 130 -18.98 -5.20 19.39
N ALA A 131 -17.88 -5.93 19.15
CA ALA A 131 -17.44 -6.94 20.07
C ALA A 131 -16.75 -6.18 21.22
N ALA A 132 -17.59 -5.58 22.05
CA ALA A 132 -17.23 -5.11 23.37
C ALA A 132 -16.74 -6.32 24.19
N GLU A 133 -15.45 -6.63 24.15
CA GLU A 133 -14.79 -7.26 25.27
C GLU A 133 -14.06 -6.17 26.05
N HIS A 134 -14.78 -5.71 27.07
CA HIS A 134 -14.31 -4.85 28.15
C HIS A 134 -13.01 -5.41 28.76
N GLY A 135 -11.87 -4.85 28.36
CA GLY A 135 -10.67 -4.84 29.18
C GLY A 135 -10.81 -3.72 30.21
N GLU A 136 -11.34 -4.07 31.38
CA GLU A 136 -11.43 -3.25 32.57
C GLU A 136 -10.01 -2.81 32.99
N SER A 137 -9.58 -1.60 32.61
CA SER A 137 -8.40 -0.97 33.19
C SER A 137 -8.86 -0.13 34.37
N GLU A 138 -8.85 -0.75 35.55
CA GLU A 138 -8.97 -0.07 36.83
C GLU A 138 -7.85 0.97 37.00
N ASP A 139 -8.30 2.18 37.31
CA ASP A 139 -7.85 3.02 38.42
C ASP A 139 -6.39 3.50 38.48
N GLY A 140 -6.27 4.81 38.67
CA GLY A 140 -5.01 5.51 38.84
C GLY A 140 -5.15 7.01 38.62
N GLY A 141 -6.17 7.64 39.22
CA GLY A 141 -6.26 9.08 39.29
C GLY A 141 -5.11 9.66 40.11
N GLU A 142 -4.36 10.58 39.51
CA GLU A 142 -3.41 11.42 40.25
C GLU A 142 -3.82 12.89 40.10
N ASP A 143 -4.42 13.39 41.19
CA ASP A 143 -4.88 14.76 41.37
C ASP A 143 -3.72 15.76 41.24
N HIS A 144 -3.71 16.56 40.18
CA HIS A 144 -2.90 17.77 40.13
C HIS A 144 -3.67 18.94 40.76
N LYS A 145 -3.27 19.28 42.00
CA LYS A 145 -3.59 20.55 42.64
C LYS A 145 -2.90 21.69 41.90
N GLU A 146 -3.70 22.58 41.32
CA GLU A 146 -3.28 23.93 40.95
C GLU A 146 -3.13 24.79 42.21
N ASP A 147 -1.90 25.06 42.61
CA ASP A 147 -1.60 26.09 43.61
C ASP A 147 -1.30 27.41 42.88
N GLY A 148 -2.17 28.39 43.10
CA GLY A 148 -2.14 29.69 42.45
C GLY A 148 -0.88 30.52 42.71
N HIS A 149 -0.54 31.34 41.72
CA HIS A 149 0.41 32.44 41.88
C HIS A 149 -0.24 33.76 41.41
N LYS A 150 -0.68 34.56 42.38
CA LYS A 150 -0.78 36.02 42.25
C LYS A 150 0.50 36.59 42.84
N HIS A 151 1.17 37.51 42.15
CA HIS A 151 1.73 38.77 42.66
C HIS A 151 1.87 39.74 41.48
#